data_AF-B8CCJ2-F1
#
_entry.id   AF-B8CCJ2-F1
#
_cell.length_a   1.000
_cell.length_b   1.000
_cell.length_c   1.000
_cell.angle_alpha   90.00
_cell.angle_beta   90.00
_cell.angle_gamma   90.00
#
_symmetry.space_group_name_H-M   'P 1'
#
loop_
_entity.id
_entity.type
_entity.pdbx_description
1 polymer ?
#
loop_
_entity_poly.entity_id
_entity_poly.type
_entity_poly.pdbx_seq_one_letter_code
_entity_poly.pdbx_strand_id
1 'polypeptide(L)'
;MLIFEGKLYGKNISLRTLIGDNLIASLRLWRREHAHPFTTRKMMKFSLLILLGSTQVNAFIPQFIVQFKTSTVRLNVAPPLYEGKAQPLFAEDDDMIPVAEAYVHAKYKQVAASHGHKVANKDDIKEVLHSILPPVTPAELAKEEEAILKSLLSHEKNTADAIDEDDFVKSIVQNSYWRDAGDIVVKELMYFDSLHSYYKTGKPLLDNANYDELHENLTWEGSSVATMSAQEAQFVSTVAASKRGEPLMDDDEYKALKADLKQKGSWVVNREEDALEKMGLNTFMGYLHRAL
;
A
#
# COMPACT_ATOMS: atom_id res chain seq x y z
N MET A 1 -14.39 31.35 16.69
CA MET A 1 -13.09 31.20 17.37
C MET A 1 -13.14 29.90 18.14
N LEU A 2 -12.58 28.81 17.59
CA LEU A 2 -12.55 27.50 18.26
C LEU A 2 -11.26 27.41 19.08
N ILE A 3 -11.37 27.28 20.39
CA ILE A 3 -10.25 27.03 21.30
C ILE A 3 -10.21 25.52 21.52
N PHE A 4 -9.15 24.85 21.07
CA PHE A 4 -8.91 23.44 21.38
C PHE A 4 -8.08 23.37 22.66
N GLU A 5 -8.67 22.83 23.72
CA GLU A 5 -7.98 22.50 24.96
C GLU A 5 -7.66 21.01 24.99
N GLY A 6 -6.38 20.69 25.21
CA GLY A 6 -5.90 19.33 25.44
C GLY A 6 -5.20 19.24 26.79
N LYS A 7 -5.23 18.04 27.40
CA LYS A 7 -4.45 17.75 28.62
C LYS A 7 -3.21 16.94 28.25
N LEU A 8 -2.04 17.46 28.57
CA LEU A 8 -0.78 16.72 28.60
C LEU A 8 -0.31 16.63 30.05
N TYR A 9 -0.11 15.41 30.58
CA TYR A 9 0.28 15.18 31.98
C TYR A 9 -0.59 15.93 33.02
N GLY A 10 -1.90 15.97 32.81
CA GLY A 10 -2.84 16.59 33.75
C GLY A 10 -2.87 18.11 33.79
N LYS A 11 -2.07 18.81 32.96
CA LYS A 11 -2.14 20.27 32.79
C LYS A 11 -2.90 20.61 31.50
N ASN A 12 -3.81 21.59 31.59
CA ASN A 12 -4.46 22.18 30.41
C ASN A 12 -3.41 23.01 29.66
N ILE A 13 -3.14 22.65 28.40
CA ILE A 13 -2.24 23.42 27.54
C ILE A 13 -3.05 23.90 26.35
N SER A 14 -2.98 25.21 26.08
CA SER A 14 -3.55 25.81 24.88
C SER A 14 -2.67 25.47 23.68
N LEU A 15 -3.29 25.10 22.55
CA LEU A 15 -2.59 24.86 21.28
C LEU A 15 -1.69 26.05 20.88
N ARG A 16 -2.06 27.27 21.29
CA ARG A 16 -1.30 28.49 21.07
C ARG A 16 0.07 28.47 21.73
N THR A 17 0.17 27.84 22.90
CA THR A 17 1.40 27.74 23.69
C THR A 17 2.38 26.72 23.12
N LEU A 18 1.88 25.70 22.40
CA LEU A 18 2.68 24.58 21.90
C LEU A 18 3.26 24.82 20.50
N ILE A 19 2.59 25.64 19.68
CA ILE A 19 2.80 25.62 18.22
C ILE A 19 3.16 27.02 17.66
N GLY A 20 3.03 28.09 18.46
CA GLY A 20 3.35 29.46 18.07
C GLY A 20 2.36 30.08 17.07
N ASP A 21 2.24 31.41 17.08
CA ASP A 21 1.25 32.11 16.24
C ASP A 21 1.53 31.98 14.72
N ASN A 22 2.79 31.73 14.33
CA ASN A 22 3.20 31.59 12.93
C ASN A 22 2.68 30.30 12.27
N LEU A 23 2.75 29.14 12.95
CA LEU A 23 2.23 27.90 12.36
C LEU A 23 0.70 27.91 12.29
N ILE A 24 0.04 28.57 13.26
CA ILE A 24 -1.41 28.78 13.24
C ILE A 24 -1.82 29.65 12.05
N ALA A 25 -1.02 30.64 11.68
CA ALA A 25 -1.25 31.46 10.49
C ALA A 25 -1.04 30.65 9.20
N SER A 26 0.03 29.84 9.11
CA SER A 26 0.30 28.97 7.95
C SER A 26 -0.79 27.92 7.74
N LEU A 27 -1.28 27.27 8.80
CA LEU A 27 -2.37 26.30 8.73
C LEU A 27 -3.70 26.95 8.32
N ARG A 28 -3.94 28.21 8.71
CA ARG A 28 -5.13 28.98 8.29
C ARG A 28 -5.06 29.40 6.83
N LEU A 29 -3.89 29.77 6.34
CA LEU A 29 -3.67 30.14 4.95
C LEU A 29 -3.82 28.91 4.05
N TRP A 30 -3.19 27.79 4.42
CA TRP A 30 -3.26 26.54 3.68
C TRP A 30 -4.68 25.94 3.63
N ARG A 31 -5.43 25.98 4.76
CA ARG A 31 -6.84 25.59 4.81
C ARG A 31 -7.75 26.49 3.97
N ARG A 32 -7.37 27.75 3.75
CA ARG A 32 -8.11 28.68 2.89
C ARG A 32 -7.84 28.39 1.40
N GLU A 33 -6.68 27.82 1.08
CA GLU A 33 -6.27 27.46 -0.29
C GLU A 33 -6.75 26.07 -0.73
N HIS A 34 -7.00 25.13 0.21
CA HIS A 34 -7.41 23.76 -0.10
C HIS A 34 -8.82 23.47 0.45
N ALA A 35 -9.82 23.46 -0.43
CA ALA A 35 -11.24 23.43 -0.10
C ALA A 35 -11.84 22.03 0.17
N HIS A 36 -11.03 21.05 0.61
CA HIS A 36 -11.54 19.72 0.94
C HIS A 36 -11.66 19.52 2.46
N PRO A 37 -12.76 18.93 2.96
CA PRO A 37 -12.95 18.67 4.38
C PRO A 37 -12.04 17.51 4.80
N PHE A 38 -10.89 17.83 5.41
CA PHE A 38 -10.08 16.84 6.12
C PHE A 38 -10.87 16.26 7.29
N THR A 39 -10.80 14.94 7.46
CA THR A 39 -11.14 14.30 8.72
C THR A 39 -10.18 14.77 9.80
N THR A 40 -10.67 14.96 11.04
CA THR A 40 -9.91 15.47 12.19
C THR A 40 -8.61 14.69 12.45
N ARG A 41 -8.53 13.43 11.98
CA ARG A 41 -7.39 12.51 12.11
C ARG A 41 -6.24 12.83 11.15
N LYS A 42 -6.52 13.16 9.87
CA LYS A 42 -5.52 13.59 8.88
C LYS A 42 -4.83 14.92 9.32
N MET A 43 -5.55 15.82 10.03
CA MET A 43 -4.95 17.02 10.64
C MET A 43 -4.00 16.75 11.83
N MET A 44 -4.24 15.70 12.62
CA MET A 44 -3.38 15.36 13.76
C MET A 44 -2.04 14.77 13.32
N LYS A 45 -2.03 13.87 12.32
CA LYS A 45 -0.79 13.32 11.73
C LYS A 45 0.08 14.45 11.12
N PHE A 46 -0.53 15.42 10.41
CA PHE A 46 0.18 16.58 9.84
C PHE A 46 0.82 17.48 10.91
N SER A 47 0.14 17.69 12.04
CA SER A 47 0.66 18.51 13.15
C SER A 47 1.86 17.84 13.83
N LEU A 48 1.88 16.51 13.92
CA LEU A 48 2.97 15.75 14.54
C LEU A 48 4.22 15.69 13.64
N LEU A 49 4.03 15.58 12.32
CA LEU A 49 5.13 15.55 11.34
C LEU A 49 5.90 16.88 11.30
N ILE A 50 5.19 18.01 11.39
CA ILE A 50 5.83 19.34 11.46
C ILE A 50 6.62 19.50 12.76
N LEU A 51 6.10 19.00 13.88
CA LEU A 51 6.76 19.06 15.19
C LEU A 51 8.05 18.22 15.25
N LEU A 52 8.12 17.12 14.50
CA LEU A 52 9.32 16.27 14.42
C LEU A 52 10.32 16.76 13.35
N GLY A 53 9.87 17.53 12.36
CA GLY A 53 10.71 18.06 11.27
C GLY A 53 11.27 19.46 11.49
N SER A 54 10.78 20.24 12.48
CA SER A 54 11.21 21.63 12.69
C SER A 54 12.27 21.79 13.79
N THR A 55 13.49 21.34 13.53
CA THR A 55 14.70 21.83 14.23
C THR A 55 15.70 22.38 13.22
N GLN A 56 15.30 23.39 12.45
CA GLN A 56 16.23 24.42 11.98
C GLN A 56 15.58 25.79 12.03
N VAL A 57 15.77 26.47 13.16
CA VAL A 57 15.70 27.93 13.22
C VAL A 57 17.15 28.41 13.23
N ASN A 58 17.56 29.06 12.15
CA ASN A 58 18.86 29.73 12.04
C ASN A 58 18.95 30.84 13.09
N ALA A 59 19.70 30.58 14.16
CA ALA A 59 20.22 31.60 15.05
C ALA A 59 21.76 31.63 14.92
N PHE A 60 22.26 32.80 14.55
CA PHE A 60 23.65 33.12 14.27
C PHE A 60 24.49 33.06 15.57
N ILE A 61 25.35 32.06 15.74
CA ILE A 61 26.35 31.93 16.83
C ILE A 61 27.65 31.36 16.24
N PRO A 62 28.84 31.86 16.61
CA PRO A 62 30.06 31.67 15.83
C PRO A 62 30.67 30.27 15.93
N GLN A 63 31.23 29.87 14.78
CA GLN A 63 32.08 28.72 14.45
C GLN A 63 32.55 27.82 15.62
N PHE A 64 31.91 26.65 15.73
CA PHE A 64 32.58 25.41 16.11
C PHE A 64 32.47 24.44 14.94
N ILE A 65 33.60 24.09 14.33
CA ILE A 65 33.68 22.99 13.38
C ILE A 65 33.63 21.70 14.20
N VAL A 66 32.44 21.10 14.29
CA VAL A 66 32.29 19.72 14.77
C VAL A 66 32.29 18.82 13.54
N GLN A 67 33.41 18.14 13.29
CA GLN A 67 33.45 17.06 12.30
C GLN A 67 32.65 15.87 12.84
N PHE A 68 31.45 15.66 12.30
CA PHE A 68 30.75 14.40 12.47
C PHE A 68 31.27 13.39 11.45
N LYS A 69 32.04 12.40 11.92
CA LYS A 69 32.23 11.16 11.17
C LYS A 69 30.86 10.49 11.07
N THR A 70 30.35 10.36 9.85
CA THR A 70 29.18 9.53 9.54
C THR A 70 29.55 8.06 9.69
N SER A 71 29.56 7.58 10.92
CA SER A 71 29.47 6.15 11.16
C SER A 71 28.05 5.73 10.79
N THR A 72 27.90 4.97 9.71
CA THR A 72 26.65 4.29 9.39
C THR A 72 26.39 3.27 10.51
N VAL A 73 25.70 3.70 11.56
CA VAL A 73 25.18 2.80 12.57
C VAL A 73 24.01 2.07 11.92
N ARG A 74 24.27 0.90 11.35
CA ARG A 74 23.21 -0.07 11.08
C ARG A 74 22.69 -0.50 12.43
N LEU A 75 21.61 0.14 12.89
CA LEU A 75 20.81 -0.43 13.95
C LEU A 75 20.29 -1.75 13.40
N ASN A 76 20.86 -2.87 13.86
CA ASN A 76 20.20 -4.16 13.78
C ASN A 76 18.96 -4.07 14.69
N VAL A 77 17.93 -3.38 14.22
CA VAL A 77 16.61 -3.46 14.81
C VAL A 77 16.13 -4.85 14.40
N ALA A 78 16.23 -5.81 15.32
CA ALA A 78 15.49 -7.04 15.15
C ALA A 78 14.04 -6.64 14.83
N PRO A 79 13.39 -7.24 13.81
CA PRO A 79 12.00 -6.92 13.52
C PRO A 79 11.22 -7.06 14.83
N PRO A 80 10.37 -6.07 15.18
CA PRO A 80 9.65 -6.11 16.44
C PRO A 80 8.96 -7.46 16.54
N LEU A 81 9.39 -8.26 17.53
CA LEU A 81 8.67 -9.47 17.92
C LEU A 81 7.37 -8.98 18.54
N TYR A 82 6.37 -8.74 17.69
CA TYR A 82 5.00 -8.49 18.12
C TYR A 82 4.46 -9.79 18.72
N GLU A 83 4.78 -10.03 19.99
CA GLU A 83 4.04 -10.94 20.85
C GLU A 83 2.67 -10.30 21.15
N GLY A 84 1.75 -10.37 20.19
CA GLY A 84 0.43 -9.77 20.30
C GLY A 84 -0.45 -10.22 19.15
N LYS A 85 -1.72 -10.47 19.42
CA LYS A 85 -2.73 -10.88 18.43
C LYS A 85 -2.53 -10.15 17.11
N ALA A 86 -2.47 -10.89 16.00
CA ALA A 86 -2.31 -10.32 14.66
C ALA A 86 -3.27 -9.14 14.49
N GLN A 87 -2.70 -7.96 14.24
CA GLN A 87 -3.48 -6.73 14.04
C GLN A 87 -4.40 -6.93 12.82
N PRO A 88 -5.62 -6.33 12.83
CA PRO A 88 -6.45 -6.35 11.64
C PRO A 88 -5.74 -5.60 10.51
N LEU A 89 -5.99 -6.04 9.27
CA LEU A 89 -5.52 -5.31 8.09
C LEU A 89 -6.13 -3.90 8.11
N PHE A 90 -5.33 -2.88 7.81
CA PHE A 90 -5.74 -1.47 7.83
C PHE A 90 -6.21 -0.94 9.19
N ALA A 91 -5.70 -1.49 10.30
CA ALA A 91 -6.08 -1.05 11.66
C ALA A 91 -5.99 0.46 11.91
N GLU A 92 -5.12 1.17 11.19
CA GLU A 92 -4.95 2.62 11.32
C GLU A 92 -5.68 3.44 10.23
N ASP A 93 -6.13 2.80 9.16
CA ASP A 93 -6.64 3.40 7.93
C ASP A 93 -7.94 2.68 7.47
N ASP A 94 -8.98 2.76 8.29
CA ASP A 94 -10.28 2.11 8.03
C ASP A 94 -10.92 2.54 6.69
N ASP A 95 -10.51 3.68 6.13
CA ASP A 95 -10.88 4.17 4.80
C ASP A 95 -10.36 3.29 3.66
N MET A 96 -9.37 2.43 3.92
CA MET A 96 -8.84 1.47 2.95
C MET A 96 -9.63 0.17 2.88
N ILE A 97 -10.51 -0.12 3.85
CA ILE A 97 -11.34 -1.33 3.82
C ILE A 97 -12.30 -1.32 2.62
N PRO A 98 -13.10 -0.24 2.37
CA PRO A 98 -13.97 -0.19 1.19
C PRO A 98 -13.20 -0.26 -0.13
N VAL A 99 -11.99 0.32 -0.19
CA VAL A 99 -11.13 0.28 -1.38
C VAL A 99 -10.68 -1.16 -1.67
N ALA A 100 -10.27 -1.88 -0.62
CA ALA A 100 -9.88 -3.28 -0.72
C ALA A 100 -11.06 -4.18 -1.10
N GLU A 101 -12.23 -3.98 -0.51
CA GLU A 101 -13.45 -4.69 -0.89
C GLU A 101 -13.78 -4.45 -2.38
N ALA A 102 -13.80 -3.19 -2.82
CA ALA A 102 -14.07 -2.82 -4.21
C ALA A 102 -13.08 -3.48 -5.18
N TYR A 103 -11.81 -3.53 -4.82
CA TYR A 103 -10.77 -4.21 -5.60
C TYR A 103 -11.06 -5.71 -5.75
N VAL A 104 -11.38 -6.41 -4.65
CA VAL A 104 -11.66 -7.87 -4.68
C VAL A 104 -12.95 -8.17 -5.44
N HIS A 105 -14.00 -7.34 -5.27
CA HIS A 105 -15.23 -7.41 -6.07
C HIS A 105 -14.93 -7.30 -7.57
N ALA A 106 -14.10 -6.34 -7.97
CA ALA A 106 -13.74 -6.14 -9.38
C ALA A 106 -12.98 -7.35 -9.94
N LYS A 107 -12.04 -7.91 -9.19
CA LYS A 107 -11.28 -9.10 -9.58
C LYS A 107 -12.15 -10.35 -9.72
N TYR A 108 -13.01 -10.58 -8.74
CA TYR A 108 -13.99 -11.66 -8.79
C TYR A 108 -14.83 -11.59 -10.08
N LYS A 109 -15.39 -10.40 -10.38
CA LYS A 109 -16.22 -10.19 -11.58
C LYS A 109 -15.41 -10.33 -12.86
N GLN A 110 -14.18 -9.83 -12.88
CA GLN A 110 -13.29 -9.93 -14.05
C GLN A 110 -13.02 -11.38 -14.43
N VAL A 111 -12.63 -12.22 -13.46
CA VAL A 111 -12.31 -13.64 -13.71
C VAL A 111 -13.56 -14.41 -14.10
N ALA A 112 -14.66 -14.30 -13.34
CA ALA A 112 -15.91 -14.96 -13.68
C ALA A 112 -16.40 -14.62 -15.10
N ALA A 113 -16.36 -13.33 -15.47
CA ALA A 113 -16.75 -12.89 -16.80
C ALA A 113 -15.81 -13.42 -17.90
N SER A 114 -14.51 -13.56 -17.63
CA SER A 114 -13.54 -14.09 -18.60
C SER A 114 -13.79 -15.55 -18.95
N HIS A 115 -14.38 -16.32 -18.03
CA HIS A 115 -14.80 -17.71 -18.24
C HIS A 115 -16.27 -17.85 -18.68
N GLY A 116 -16.98 -16.73 -18.88
CA GLY A 116 -18.39 -16.73 -19.28
C GLY A 116 -19.36 -17.10 -18.15
N HIS A 117 -18.90 -17.07 -16.91
CA HIS A 117 -19.72 -17.33 -15.73
C HIS A 117 -20.39 -16.04 -15.23
N LYS A 118 -21.62 -16.18 -14.72
CA LYS A 118 -22.32 -15.06 -14.03
C LYS A 118 -21.88 -14.90 -12.58
N VAL A 119 -21.42 -16.00 -11.99
CA VAL A 119 -20.98 -16.15 -10.60
C VAL A 119 -19.76 -17.04 -10.66
N ALA A 120 -18.71 -16.70 -9.92
CA ALA A 120 -17.47 -17.45 -9.91
C ALA A 120 -17.68 -18.88 -9.36
N ASN A 121 -17.07 -19.86 -10.00
CA ASN A 121 -16.96 -21.22 -9.47
C ASN A 121 -15.64 -21.39 -8.68
N LYS A 122 -15.38 -22.58 -8.15
CA LYS A 122 -14.16 -22.86 -7.38
C LYS A 122 -12.85 -22.61 -8.15
N ASP A 123 -12.83 -22.82 -9.46
CA ASP A 123 -11.63 -22.71 -10.29
C ASP A 123 -11.36 -21.23 -10.59
N ASP A 124 -12.42 -20.45 -10.82
CA ASP A 124 -12.35 -18.98 -10.89
C ASP A 124 -11.78 -18.40 -9.58
N ILE A 125 -12.23 -18.89 -8.42
CA ILE A 125 -11.73 -18.43 -7.12
C ILE A 125 -10.22 -18.67 -6.99
N LYS A 126 -9.72 -19.83 -7.43
CA LYS A 126 -8.28 -20.10 -7.41
C LYS A 126 -7.52 -19.12 -8.28
N GLU A 127 -8.00 -18.85 -9.48
CA GLU A 127 -7.37 -17.86 -10.36
C GLU A 127 -7.39 -16.45 -9.74
N VAL A 128 -8.49 -16.05 -9.10
CA VAL A 128 -8.54 -14.78 -8.37
C VAL A 128 -7.47 -14.76 -7.27
N LEU A 129 -7.35 -15.83 -6.45
CA LEU A 129 -6.34 -15.94 -5.40
C LEU A 129 -4.90 -15.84 -5.93
N HIS A 130 -4.60 -16.51 -7.04
CA HIS A 130 -3.31 -16.40 -7.71
C HIS A 130 -2.97 -14.95 -8.09
N SER A 131 -3.99 -14.16 -8.46
CA SER A 131 -3.80 -12.78 -8.88
C SER A 131 -3.65 -11.81 -7.71
N ILE A 132 -4.44 -11.96 -6.64
CA ILE A 132 -4.57 -10.98 -5.55
C ILE A 132 -3.73 -11.29 -4.30
N LEU A 133 -3.14 -12.48 -4.21
CA LEU A 133 -2.23 -12.77 -3.11
C LEU A 133 -0.85 -12.17 -3.42
N PRO A 134 -0.14 -11.64 -2.41
CA PRO A 134 1.26 -11.28 -2.57
C PRO A 134 2.07 -12.52 -3.01
N PRO A 135 3.29 -12.35 -3.58
CA PRO A 135 4.11 -13.49 -3.99
C PRO A 135 4.31 -14.49 -2.84
N VAL A 136 3.76 -15.70 -2.99
CA VAL A 136 3.84 -16.83 -2.06
C VAL A 136 4.40 -18.06 -2.77
N THR A 137 4.93 -19.02 -2.02
CA THR A 137 5.37 -20.29 -2.61
C THR A 137 4.16 -21.10 -3.11
N PRO A 138 4.32 -22.02 -4.08
CA PRO A 138 3.22 -22.87 -4.54
C PRO A 138 2.57 -23.70 -3.42
N ALA A 139 3.34 -24.11 -2.41
CA ALA A 139 2.83 -24.87 -1.27
C ALA A 139 1.98 -24.00 -0.33
N GLU A 140 2.39 -22.75 -0.09
CA GLU A 140 1.64 -21.77 0.69
C GLU A 140 0.33 -21.38 -0.02
N LEU A 141 0.40 -21.18 -1.34
CA LEU A 141 -0.76 -20.90 -2.18
C LEU A 141 -1.78 -22.03 -2.13
N ALA A 142 -1.36 -23.27 -2.36
CA ALA A 142 -2.24 -24.43 -2.32
C ALA A 142 -2.92 -24.61 -0.94
N LYS A 143 -2.17 -24.37 0.14
CA LYS A 143 -2.71 -24.40 1.50
C LYS A 143 -3.77 -23.31 1.70
N GLU A 144 -3.55 -22.13 1.14
CA GLU A 144 -4.48 -21.01 1.26
C GLU A 144 -5.75 -21.22 0.43
N GLU A 145 -5.62 -21.71 -0.80
CA GLU A 145 -6.76 -22.12 -1.62
C GLU A 145 -7.64 -23.12 -0.88
N GLU A 146 -7.04 -24.15 -0.28
CA GLU A 146 -7.79 -25.17 0.47
C GLU A 146 -8.51 -24.56 1.68
N ALA A 147 -7.83 -23.68 2.44
CA ALA A 147 -8.40 -23.04 3.60
C ALA A 147 -9.60 -22.13 3.24
N ILE A 148 -9.44 -21.28 2.22
CA ILE A 148 -10.48 -20.36 1.75
C ILE A 148 -11.66 -21.15 1.17
N LEU A 149 -11.41 -22.09 0.27
CA LEU A 149 -12.48 -22.88 -0.35
C LEU A 149 -13.24 -23.70 0.69
N LYS A 150 -12.56 -24.29 1.67
CA LYS A 150 -13.21 -25.00 2.77
C LYS A 150 -14.11 -24.06 3.60
N SER A 151 -13.65 -22.85 3.88
CA SER A 151 -14.45 -21.85 4.59
C SER A 151 -15.67 -21.45 3.78
N LEU A 152 -15.50 -21.13 2.50
CA LEU A 152 -16.58 -20.69 1.62
C LEU A 152 -17.65 -21.78 1.44
N LEU A 153 -17.23 -23.01 1.16
CA LEU A 153 -18.13 -24.15 0.96
C LEU A 153 -18.81 -24.64 2.24
N SER A 154 -18.43 -24.11 3.41
CA SER A 154 -19.15 -24.35 4.66
C SER A 154 -20.41 -23.49 4.79
N HIS A 155 -20.54 -22.41 4.01
CA HIS A 155 -21.73 -21.56 4.00
C HIS A 155 -22.80 -22.15 3.08
N GLU A 156 -24.05 -22.23 3.56
CA GLU A 156 -25.15 -22.92 2.87
C GLU A 156 -25.45 -22.42 1.46
N LYS A 157 -25.15 -21.14 1.16
CA LYS A 157 -25.39 -20.52 -0.16
C LYS A 157 -24.30 -20.81 -1.19
N ASN A 158 -23.16 -21.36 -0.77
CA ASN A 158 -22.01 -21.61 -1.65
C ASN A 158 -21.97 -23.05 -2.11
N THR A 159 -21.62 -23.25 -3.38
CA THR A 159 -21.36 -24.55 -3.98
C THR A 159 -20.08 -24.49 -4.81
N ALA A 160 -19.55 -25.64 -5.21
CA ALA A 160 -18.36 -25.69 -6.06
C ALA A 160 -18.53 -24.94 -7.39
N ASP A 161 -19.76 -24.82 -7.88
CA ASP A 161 -20.10 -24.20 -9.17
C ASP A 161 -20.60 -22.75 -9.03
N ALA A 162 -20.83 -22.28 -7.80
CA ALA A 162 -21.33 -20.93 -7.52
C ALA A 162 -20.92 -20.50 -6.11
N ILE A 163 -19.94 -19.60 -6.05
CA ILE A 163 -19.45 -18.98 -4.82
C ILE A 163 -20.00 -17.56 -4.73
N ASP A 164 -20.67 -17.22 -3.65
CA ASP A 164 -21.19 -15.87 -3.41
C ASP A 164 -20.07 -14.83 -3.31
N GLU A 165 -20.26 -13.71 -4.02
CA GLU A 165 -19.27 -12.65 -4.14
C GLU A 165 -18.92 -12.01 -2.78
N ASP A 166 -19.92 -11.70 -1.95
CA ASP A 166 -19.71 -11.03 -0.66
C ASP A 166 -18.99 -11.94 0.35
N ASP A 167 -19.31 -13.23 0.33
CA ASP A 167 -18.61 -14.22 1.16
C ASP A 167 -17.15 -14.35 0.77
N PHE A 168 -16.87 -14.39 -0.54
CA PHE A 168 -15.50 -14.40 -1.04
C PHE A 168 -14.76 -13.14 -0.60
N VAL A 169 -15.31 -11.95 -0.83
CA VAL A 169 -14.68 -10.67 -0.44
C VAL A 169 -14.36 -10.63 1.06
N LYS A 170 -15.30 -11.01 1.92
CA LYS A 170 -15.07 -11.07 3.37
C LYS A 170 -13.93 -12.02 3.74
N SER A 171 -13.82 -13.17 3.05
CA SER A 171 -12.75 -14.13 3.29
C SER A 171 -11.36 -13.59 2.92
N ILE A 172 -11.29 -12.74 1.89
CA ILE A 172 -10.03 -12.11 1.45
C ILE A 172 -9.63 -10.95 2.35
N VAL A 173 -10.54 -10.04 2.69
CA VAL A 173 -10.20 -8.87 3.50
C VAL A 173 -9.75 -9.27 4.92
N GLN A 174 -10.21 -10.42 5.41
CA GLN A 174 -9.81 -11.00 6.70
C GLN A 174 -8.67 -12.02 6.61
N ASN A 175 -8.09 -12.19 5.42
CA ASN A 175 -7.09 -13.20 5.13
C ASN A 175 -5.82 -13.04 5.98
N SER A 176 -5.21 -14.15 6.41
CA SER A 176 -3.95 -14.07 7.16
C SER A 176 -2.79 -13.59 6.30
N TYR A 177 -2.69 -13.97 5.03
CA TYR A 177 -1.58 -13.54 4.17
C TYR A 177 -1.59 -12.04 3.90
N TRP A 178 -2.76 -11.43 3.66
CA TRP A 178 -2.85 -9.98 3.54
C TRP A 178 -2.41 -9.28 4.82
N ARG A 179 -2.81 -9.80 5.99
CA ARG A 179 -2.38 -9.28 7.30
C ARG A 179 -0.89 -9.46 7.55
N ASP A 180 -0.34 -10.63 7.25
CA ASP A 180 1.06 -10.97 7.46
C ASP A 180 1.98 -10.23 6.47
N ALA A 181 1.48 -9.96 5.26
CA ALA A 181 2.19 -9.16 4.27
C ALA A 181 2.34 -7.70 4.73
N GLY A 182 1.29 -7.16 5.38
CA GLY A 182 1.23 -5.78 5.83
C GLY A 182 0.38 -4.91 4.91
N ASP A 183 -0.19 -3.85 5.49
CA ASP A 183 -1.06 -2.90 4.82
C ASP A 183 -0.41 -2.23 3.61
N ILE A 184 0.83 -1.75 3.73
CA ILE A 184 1.59 -1.12 2.63
C ILE A 184 1.70 -2.09 1.44
N VAL A 185 2.03 -3.36 1.69
CA VAL A 185 2.19 -4.36 0.63
C VAL A 185 0.89 -4.59 -0.12
N VAL A 186 -0.22 -4.70 0.62
CA VAL A 186 -1.55 -4.89 0.01
C VAL A 186 -1.95 -3.64 -0.78
N LYS A 187 -1.72 -2.43 -0.26
CA LYS A 187 -1.99 -1.17 -0.97
C LYS A 187 -1.20 -1.08 -2.28
N GLU A 188 0.11 -1.36 -2.24
CA GLU A 188 0.96 -1.33 -3.43
C GLU A 188 0.53 -2.38 -4.46
N LEU A 189 0.18 -3.60 -4.02
CA LEU A 189 -0.34 -4.66 -4.90
C LEU A 189 -1.62 -4.22 -5.63
N MET A 190 -2.61 -3.71 -4.88
CA MET A 190 -3.88 -3.22 -5.45
C MET A 190 -3.64 -2.09 -6.47
N TYR A 191 -2.69 -1.19 -6.16
CA TYR A 191 -2.36 -0.07 -7.02
C TYR A 191 -1.73 -0.54 -8.34
N PHE A 192 -0.73 -1.43 -8.27
CA PHE A 192 -0.08 -2.00 -9.45
C PHE A 192 -1.05 -2.72 -10.36
N ASP A 193 -1.88 -3.58 -9.78
CA ASP A 193 -2.79 -4.39 -10.55
C ASP A 193 -3.93 -3.54 -11.16
N SER A 194 -4.38 -2.51 -10.47
CA SER A 194 -5.32 -1.51 -11.01
C SER A 194 -4.74 -0.75 -12.21
N LEU A 195 -3.49 -0.26 -12.08
CA LEU A 195 -2.77 0.39 -13.17
C LEU A 195 -2.56 -0.56 -14.35
N HIS A 196 -2.11 -1.78 -14.07
CA HIS A 196 -1.84 -2.78 -15.09
C HIS A 196 -3.12 -3.13 -15.87
N SER A 197 -4.23 -3.37 -15.18
CA SER A 197 -5.52 -3.64 -15.81
C SER A 197 -5.97 -2.49 -16.72
N TYR A 198 -5.83 -1.25 -16.25
CA TYR A 198 -6.18 -0.06 -17.05
C TYR A 198 -5.34 0.04 -18.32
N TYR A 199 -4.01 -0.10 -18.24
CA TYR A 199 -3.15 0.00 -19.42
C TYR A 199 -3.30 -1.18 -20.39
N LYS A 200 -3.55 -2.39 -19.88
CA LYS A 200 -3.69 -3.59 -20.70
C LYS A 200 -5.05 -3.69 -21.40
N THR A 201 -6.13 -3.39 -20.68
CA THR A 201 -7.51 -3.65 -21.14
C THR A 201 -8.30 -2.39 -21.45
N GLY A 202 -7.80 -1.21 -21.04
CA GLY A 202 -8.55 0.05 -21.04
C GLY A 202 -9.65 0.11 -19.99
N LYS A 203 -9.80 -0.91 -19.15
CA LYS A 203 -10.82 -1.00 -18.10
C LYS A 203 -10.18 -0.90 -16.72
N PRO A 204 -10.54 0.12 -15.92
CA PRO A 204 -10.03 0.24 -14.57
C PRO A 204 -10.67 -0.82 -13.65
N LEU A 205 -9.91 -1.34 -12.69
CA LEU A 205 -10.44 -2.24 -11.65
C LEU A 205 -11.17 -1.46 -10.55
N LEU A 206 -10.62 -0.31 -10.18
CA LEU A 206 -11.19 0.61 -9.21
C LEU A 206 -11.84 1.79 -9.93
N ASP A 207 -12.89 2.36 -9.35
CA ASP A 207 -13.36 3.67 -9.80
C ASP A 207 -12.35 4.77 -9.40
N ASN A 208 -12.52 5.96 -9.97
CA ASN A 208 -11.59 7.07 -9.72
C ASN A 208 -11.50 7.42 -8.24
N ALA A 209 -12.61 7.38 -7.49
CA ALA A 209 -12.61 7.73 -6.08
C ALA A 209 -11.79 6.75 -5.22
N ASN A 210 -11.98 5.44 -5.41
CA ASN A 210 -11.20 4.43 -4.71
C ASN A 210 -9.73 4.41 -5.14
N TYR A 211 -9.47 4.65 -6.44
CA TYR A 211 -8.12 4.75 -6.96
C TYR A 211 -7.37 5.97 -6.39
N ASP A 212 -8.03 7.14 -6.34
CA ASP A 212 -7.46 8.37 -5.80
C ASP A 212 -7.20 8.24 -4.29
N GLU A 213 -8.12 7.64 -3.50
CA GLU A 213 -7.88 7.39 -2.07
C GLU A 213 -6.69 6.45 -1.85
N LEU A 214 -6.59 5.36 -2.64
CA LEU A 214 -5.44 4.45 -2.60
C LEU A 214 -4.13 5.18 -2.91
N HIS A 215 -4.14 6.03 -3.95
CA HIS A 215 -2.98 6.80 -4.37
C HIS A 215 -2.55 7.83 -3.32
N GLU A 216 -3.51 8.57 -2.75
CA GLU A 216 -3.25 9.53 -1.67
C GLU A 216 -2.68 8.84 -0.43
N ASN A 217 -3.23 7.69 -0.06
CA ASN A 217 -2.79 6.94 1.11
C ASN A 217 -1.34 6.46 0.94
N LEU A 218 -1.02 5.82 -0.20
CA LEU A 218 0.37 5.42 -0.54
C LEU A 218 1.33 6.62 -0.61
N THR A 219 0.87 7.76 -1.13
CA THR A 219 1.65 9.00 -1.19
C THR A 219 1.97 9.51 0.22
N TRP A 220 1.00 9.48 1.14
CA TRP A 220 1.16 9.87 2.54
C TRP A 220 2.06 8.94 3.34
N GLU A 221 2.03 7.65 3.03
CA GLU A 221 2.95 6.68 3.62
C GLU A 221 4.37 6.83 3.06
N GLY A 222 4.56 7.54 1.95
CA GLY A 222 5.85 7.72 1.31
C GLY A 222 6.27 6.53 0.45
N SER A 223 5.30 5.72 -0.01
CA SER A 223 5.58 4.63 -0.95
C SER A 223 6.08 5.22 -2.27
N SER A 224 7.20 4.67 -2.76
CA SER A 224 7.75 5.07 -4.06
C SER A 224 6.85 4.62 -5.23
N VAL A 225 6.01 3.61 -5.00
CA VAL A 225 5.05 3.08 -5.98
C VAL A 225 4.05 4.12 -6.44
N ALA A 226 3.61 5.01 -5.53
CA ALA A 226 2.65 6.07 -5.86
C ALA A 226 3.18 7.10 -6.89
N THR A 227 4.49 7.14 -7.09
CA THR A 227 5.14 8.09 -8.01
C THR A 227 5.68 7.44 -9.28
N MET A 228 5.41 6.15 -9.48
CA MET A 228 5.89 5.41 -10.64
C MET A 228 5.23 5.87 -11.93
N SER A 229 6.02 5.88 -12.99
CA SER A 229 5.52 6.04 -14.35
C SER A 229 4.87 4.76 -14.87
N ALA A 230 4.04 4.88 -15.92
CA ALA A 230 3.38 3.75 -16.57
C ALA A 230 4.36 2.65 -17.03
N GLN A 231 5.52 3.03 -17.57
CA GLN A 231 6.54 2.09 -18.02
C GLN A 231 7.17 1.32 -16.85
N GLU A 232 7.39 1.99 -15.71
CA GLU A 232 7.92 1.33 -14.52
C GLU A 232 6.89 0.38 -13.92
N ALA A 233 5.61 0.77 -13.87
CA ALA A 233 4.53 -0.11 -13.44
C ALA A 233 4.38 -1.33 -14.36
N GLN A 234 4.51 -1.14 -15.68
CA GLN A 234 4.50 -2.23 -16.66
C GLN A 234 5.69 -3.18 -16.46
N PHE A 235 6.89 -2.64 -16.20
CA PHE A 235 8.08 -3.45 -15.91
C PHE A 235 7.90 -4.30 -14.65
N VAL A 236 7.46 -3.69 -13.54
CA VAL A 236 7.22 -4.39 -12.28
C VAL A 236 6.16 -5.48 -12.43
N SER A 237 5.03 -5.15 -13.08
CA SER A 237 3.96 -6.12 -13.36
C SER A 237 4.47 -7.31 -14.18
N THR A 238 5.31 -7.06 -15.18
CA THR A 238 5.92 -8.10 -16.01
C THR A 238 6.82 -9.02 -15.19
N VAL A 239 7.66 -8.46 -14.32
CA VAL A 239 8.54 -9.24 -13.44
C VAL A 239 7.71 -10.08 -12.47
N ALA A 240 6.65 -9.51 -11.88
CA ALA A 240 5.74 -10.23 -10.99
C ALA A 240 5.02 -11.38 -11.70
N ALA A 241 4.49 -11.14 -12.90
CA ALA A 241 3.75 -12.14 -13.65
C ALA A 241 4.65 -13.24 -14.22
N SER A 242 5.86 -12.90 -14.71
CA SER A 242 6.86 -13.88 -15.15
C SER A 242 7.22 -14.86 -14.03
N LYS A 243 7.37 -14.39 -12.79
CA LYS A 243 7.61 -15.25 -11.61
C LYS A 243 6.46 -16.19 -11.29
N ARG A 244 5.23 -15.81 -11.64
CA ARG A 244 4.03 -16.65 -11.51
C ARG A 244 3.89 -17.63 -12.68
N GLY A 245 4.78 -17.59 -13.68
CA GLY A 245 4.70 -18.41 -14.88
C GLY A 245 3.79 -17.83 -15.96
N GLU A 246 3.38 -16.57 -15.82
CA GLU A 246 2.43 -15.87 -16.70
C GLU A 246 3.11 -14.65 -17.34
N PRO A 247 4.07 -14.83 -18.27
CA PRO A 247 4.77 -13.70 -18.89
C PRO A 247 3.78 -12.78 -19.62
N LEU A 248 3.86 -11.48 -19.32
CA LEU A 248 2.98 -10.45 -19.91
C LEU A 248 3.51 -9.86 -21.22
N MET A 249 4.79 -10.06 -21.52
CA MET A 249 5.47 -9.61 -22.73
C MET A 249 6.57 -10.61 -23.07
N ASP A 250 7.03 -10.59 -24.32
CA ASP A 250 8.13 -11.45 -24.75
C ASP A 250 9.51 -10.94 -24.27
N ASP A 251 10.54 -11.76 -24.47
CA ASP A 251 11.91 -11.47 -24.02
C ASP A 251 12.50 -10.22 -24.68
N ASP A 252 12.12 -9.90 -25.90
CA ASP A 252 12.69 -8.78 -26.66
C ASP A 252 12.00 -7.47 -26.28
N GLU A 253 10.68 -7.49 -26.10
CA GLU A 253 9.90 -6.40 -25.49
C GLU A 253 10.40 -6.09 -24.08
N TYR A 254 10.64 -7.12 -23.27
CA TYR A 254 11.18 -6.95 -21.92
C TYR A 254 12.58 -6.32 -21.92
N LYS A 255 13.49 -6.80 -22.77
CA LYS A 255 14.84 -6.22 -22.90
C LYS A 255 14.78 -4.76 -23.34
N ALA A 256 13.90 -4.42 -24.29
CA ALA A 256 13.73 -3.06 -24.77
C ALA A 256 13.21 -2.12 -23.65
N LEU A 257 12.17 -2.54 -22.93
CA LEU A 257 11.62 -1.80 -21.79
C LEU A 257 12.67 -1.58 -20.70
N LYS A 258 13.41 -2.64 -20.35
CA LYS A 258 14.47 -2.58 -19.35
C LYS A 258 15.59 -1.63 -19.76
N ALA A 259 15.98 -1.62 -21.04
CA ALA A 259 17.02 -0.73 -21.55
C ALA A 259 16.60 0.75 -21.52
N ASP A 260 15.36 1.06 -21.94
CA ASP A 260 14.79 2.42 -21.89
C ASP A 260 14.70 2.94 -20.45
N LEU A 261 14.17 2.13 -19.53
CA LEU A 261 14.09 2.49 -18.11
C LEU A 261 15.49 2.68 -17.49
N LYS A 262 16.46 1.84 -17.86
CA LYS A 262 17.84 2.01 -17.40
C LYS A 262 18.47 3.30 -17.91
N GLN A 263 18.21 3.67 -19.17
CA GLN A 263 18.67 4.93 -19.76
C GLN A 263 18.07 6.15 -19.05
N LYS A 264 16.81 6.04 -18.61
CA LYS A 264 16.11 7.06 -17.81
C LYS A 264 16.54 7.12 -16.35
N GLY A 265 17.45 6.24 -15.91
CA GLY A 265 17.89 6.16 -14.52
C GLY A 265 16.78 5.69 -13.58
N SER A 266 15.82 4.92 -14.08
CA SER A 266 14.69 4.44 -13.29
C SER A 266 15.14 3.58 -12.12
N TRP A 267 14.59 3.86 -10.95
CA TRP A 267 14.91 3.17 -9.71
C TRP A 267 14.46 1.70 -9.73
N VAL A 268 13.38 1.36 -10.44
CA VAL A 268 12.87 -0.03 -10.47
C VAL A 268 13.81 -0.99 -11.20
N VAL A 269 14.63 -0.49 -12.14
CA VAL A 269 15.60 -1.32 -12.87
C VAL A 269 16.94 -1.41 -12.13
N ASN A 270 17.36 -0.32 -11.50
CA ASN A 270 18.63 -0.27 -10.76
C ASN A 270 18.51 -0.89 -9.35
N ARG A 271 17.28 -1.03 -8.86
CA ARG A 271 16.90 -1.49 -7.52
C ARG A 271 17.75 -0.88 -6.41
N GLU A 272 17.43 0.37 -6.11
CA GLU A 272 17.76 0.93 -4.81
C GLU A 272 16.63 0.61 -3.84
N GLU A 273 16.95 0.26 -2.59
CA GLU A 273 15.94 0.13 -1.54
C GLU A 273 15.16 1.45 -1.44
N ASP A 274 13.84 1.37 -1.41
CA ASP A 274 13.01 2.56 -1.23
C ASP A 274 13.11 3.09 0.21
N ALA A 275 12.48 4.24 0.49
CA ALA A 275 12.53 4.85 1.81
C ALA A 275 11.93 3.95 2.92
N LEU A 276 10.89 3.19 2.60
CA LEU A 276 10.20 2.29 3.53
C LEU A 276 11.02 1.03 3.79
N GLU A 277 11.61 0.45 2.75
CA GLU A 277 12.54 -0.67 2.87
C GLU A 277 13.77 -0.29 3.71
N LYS A 278 14.33 0.90 3.52
CA LYS A 278 15.44 1.42 4.34
C LYS A 278 15.07 1.60 5.82
N MET A 279 13.78 1.78 6.10
CA MET A 279 13.23 1.82 7.46
C MET A 279 12.89 0.43 8.02
N GLY A 280 13.13 -0.63 7.24
CA GLY A 280 12.86 -2.02 7.63
C GLY A 280 11.40 -2.45 7.44
N LEU A 281 10.60 -1.67 6.72
CA LEU A 281 9.22 -2.03 6.38
C LEU A 281 9.18 -3.01 5.21
N ASN A 282 8.13 -3.82 5.18
CA ASN A 282 7.85 -4.68 4.04
C ASN A 282 7.10 -3.88 2.97
N THR A 283 7.64 -3.88 1.76
CA THR A 283 6.99 -3.33 0.56
C THR A 283 6.77 -4.46 -0.45
N PHE A 284 5.85 -4.25 -1.39
CA PHE A 284 5.62 -5.16 -2.49
C PHE A 284 6.90 -5.37 -3.32
N MET A 285 7.66 -4.31 -3.55
CA MET A 285 8.96 -4.39 -4.23
C MET A 285 9.95 -5.26 -3.47
N GLY A 286 10.00 -5.12 -2.14
CA GLY A 286 10.81 -5.97 -1.27
C GLY A 286 10.39 -7.44 -1.37
N TYR A 287 9.09 -7.74 -1.40
CA TYR A 287 8.56 -9.09 -1.61
C TYR A 287 8.94 -9.67 -2.97
N LEU A 288 8.74 -8.88 -4.03
CA LEU A 288 9.07 -9.27 -5.39
C LEU A 288 10.54 -9.64 -5.52
N HIS A 289 11.42 -8.97 -4.77
CA HIS A 289 12.87 -9.17 -4.80
C HIS A 289 13.38 -10.26 -3.85
N ARG A 290 12.69 -10.55 -2.73
CA ARG A 290 13.04 -11.69 -1.86
C ARG A 290 12.65 -13.03 -2.45
N ALA A 291 11.59 -13.05 -3.25
CA ALA A 291 11.18 -14.22 -4.03
C ALA A 291 12.04 -14.43 -5.30
N LEU A 292 13.22 -13.80 -5.38
CA LEU A 292 14.13 -13.70 -6.53
C LEU A 292 15.52 -14.23 -6.10
#